data_AF-K1YBP7-F1
#
_entry.id   AF-K1YBP7-F1
#
_cell.length_a   1.000
_cell.length_b   1.000
_cell.length_c   1.000
_cell.angle_alpha   90.00
_cell.angle_beta   90.00
_cell.angle_gamma   90.00
#
_symmetry.space_group_name_H-M   'P 1'
#
loop_
_entity.id
_entity.type
_entity.pdbx_description
1 polymer ?
#
loop_
_entity_poly.entity_id
_entity_poly.type
_entity_poly.pdbx_seq_one_letter_code
_entity_poly.pdbx_strand_id
1 'polypeptide(L)'
;MNKQFVGVCLLLLIGVLLLISGKYLRSYLHDRQQRTTSDAVHTKGQVRLAVDNWIGYFPLCSAEMKEEMHRAGYLLECVDDKADYQGRMNALAGGEYEFAVATVDSYLLNGKIHDYPGAIVAVLDESKGGDAIVARRDRVANLDAVR
;
A
#
# COMPACT_ATOMS: atom_id res chain seq x y z
N MET A 1 -16.85 -38.69 44.97
CA MET A 1 -16.90 -37.23 44.67
C MET A 1 -18.30 -36.74 44.99
N ASN A 2 -18.45 -35.74 45.86
CA ASN A 2 -19.75 -35.35 46.40
C ASN A 2 -20.61 -34.70 45.30
N LYS A 3 -21.83 -35.20 45.05
CA LYS A 3 -22.69 -34.76 43.93
C LYS A 3 -22.98 -33.25 43.96
N GLN A 4 -22.99 -32.67 45.16
CA GLN A 4 -23.14 -31.24 45.39
C GLN A 4 -21.92 -30.43 44.91
N PHE A 5 -20.71 -30.95 45.10
CA PHE A 5 -19.47 -30.29 44.65
C PHE A 5 -19.37 -30.27 43.12
N VAL A 6 -19.75 -31.38 42.47
CA VAL A 6 -19.78 -31.47 41.00
C VAL A 6 -20.79 -30.47 40.41
N GLY A 7 -21.96 -30.31 41.04
CA GLY A 7 -22.97 -29.34 40.61
C GLY A 7 -22.49 -27.88 40.69
N VAL A 8 -21.78 -27.52 41.76
CA VAL A 8 -21.21 -26.17 41.93
C VAL A 8 -20.13 -25.88 40.89
N CYS A 9 -19.24 -26.85 40.62
CA CYS A 9 -18.21 -26.68 39.59
C CYS A 9 -18.82 -26.50 38.18
N LEU A 10 -19.89 -27.23 37.85
CA LEU A 10 -20.57 -27.13 36.56
C LEU A 10 -21.24 -25.75 36.37
N LEU A 11 -21.89 -25.23 37.41
CA LEU A 11 -22.50 -23.90 37.38
C LEU A 11 -21.46 -22.79 37.19
N LEU A 12 -20.31 -22.89 37.87
CA LEU A 12 -19.20 -21.95 37.70
C LEU A 12 -18.65 -21.98 36.27
N LEU A 13 -18.50 -23.17 35.67
CA LEU A 13 -17.98 -23.34 34.33
C LEU A 13 -18.93 -22.73 33.27
N ILE A 14 -20.23 -22.91 33.44
CA ILE A 14 -21.26 -22.29 32.59
C ILE A 14 -21.24 -20.76 32.74
N GLY A 15 -21.09 -20.25 33.97
CA GLY A 15 -20.98 -18.82 34.22
C GLY A 15 -19.78 -18.18 33.51
N VAL A 16 -18.61 -18.82 33.57
CA VAL A 16 -17.40 -18.36 32.86
C VAL A 16 -17.60 -18.39 31.34
N LEU A 17 -18.20 -19.46 30.80
CA LEU A 17 -18.49 -19.56 29.37
C LEU A 17 -19.42 -18.45 28.89
N LEU A 18 -20.47 -18.12 29.64
CA LEU A 18 -21.39 -17.02 29.33
C LEU A 18 -20.70 -15.65 29.36
N LEU A 19 -19.80 -15.42 30.31
CA LEU A 19 -19.04 -14.16 30.38
C LEU A 19 -18.08 -13.99 29.20
N ILE A 20 -17.37 -15.07 28.81
CA ILE A 20 -16.44 -15.05 27.67
C ILE A 20 -17.21 -14.81 26.37
N SER A 21 -18.28 -15.58 26.14
CA SER A 21 -19.10 -15.45 24.93
C SER A 21 -19.80 -14.08 24.86
N GLY A 22 -20.30 -13.55 25.97
CA GLY A 22 -20.85 -12.20 26.04
C GLY A 22 -19.82 -11.10 25.72
N LYS A 23 -18.58 -11.24 26.19
CA LYS A 23 -17.48 -10.31 25.87
C LYS A 23 -17.16 -10.33 24.37
N TYR A 24 -17.03 -11.51 23.78
CA TYR A 24 -16.75 -11.65 22.34
C TYR A 24 -17.89 -11.10 21.48
N LEU A 25 -19.14 -11.38 21.85
CA LEU A 25 -20.31 -10.91 21.11
C LEU A 25 -20.44 -9.38 21.20
N ARG A 26 -20.19 -8.80 22.37
CA ARG A 26 -20.20 -7.34 22.56
C ARG A 26 -19.10 -6.65 21.76
N SER A 27 -17.90 -7.21 21.72
CA SER A 27 -16.78 -6.70 20.89
C SER A 27 -17.15 -6.72 19.41
N TYR A 28 -17.73 -7.83 18.93
CA TYR A 28 -18.14 -7.97 17.53
C TYR A 28 -19.23 -6.97 17.13
N LEU A 29 -20.19 -6.70 18.03
CA LEU A 29 -21.26 -5.74 17.80
C LEU A 29 -20.75 -4.29 17.84
N HIS A 30 -19.81 -3.96 18.74
CA HIS A 30 -19.22 -2.63 18.83
C HIS A 30 -18.41 -2.28 17.57
N ASP A 31 -17.61 -3.22 17.04
CA ASP A 31 -16.84 -3.02 15.81
C ASP A 31 -17.75 -2.72 14.60
N ARG A 32 -18.92 -3.36 14.53
CA ARG A 32 -19.90 -3.08 13.47
C ARG A 32 -20.55 -1.71 13.63
N GLN A 33 -20.91 -1.34 14.86
CA GLN A 33 -21.56 -0.06 15.12
C GLN A 33 -20.62 1.12 14.85
N GLN A 34 -19.35 0.99 15.22
CA GLN A 34 -18.31 2.00 15.01
C GLN A 34 -17.97 2.20 13.52
N ARG A 35 -18.09 1.14 12.70
CA ARG A 35 -17.99 1.23 11.23
C ARG A 35 -19.20 1.89 10.57
N THR A 36 -20.37 1.86 11.22
CA THR A 36 -21.64 2.37 10.66
C THR A 36 -21.88 3.85 11.01
N THR A 37 -21.20 4.38 12.03
CA THR A 37 -21.35 5.76 12.52
C THR A 37 -20.18 6.68 12.18
N SER A 38 -19.12 6.16 11.57
CA SER A 38 -17.97 6.94 11.11
C SER A 38 -18.20 7.34 9.65
N ASP A 39 -17.78 8.54 9.25
CA ASP A 39 -17.80 9.02 7.85
C ASP A 39 -17.11 8.05 6.86
N ALA A 40 -16.38 7.06 7.39
CA ALA A 40 -15.85 5.89 6.71
C ALA A 40 -16.88 4.99 5.99
N VAL A 41 -18.19 5.14 6.21
CA VAL A 41 -19.22 4.37 5.47
C VAL A 41 -19.17 4.63 3.96
N HIS A 42 -18.69 5.80 3.53
CA HIS A 42 -18.61 6.18 2.12
C HIS A 42 -17.26 5.88 1.45
N THR A 43 -16.29 5.35 2.19
CA THR A 43 -14.96 5.05 1.66
C THR A 43 -14.91 3.63 1.09
N LYS A 44 -14.73 3.51 -0.22
CA LYS A 44 -14.53 2.26 -0.97
C LYS A 44 -13.27 1.50 -0.55
N GLY A 45 -12.23 2.21 -0.11
CA GLY A 45 -10.99 1.62 0.36
C GLY A 45 -9.85 2.63 0.51
N GLN A 46 -8.72 2.14 0.99
CA GLN A 46 -7.46 2.87 1.04
C GLN A 46 -6.58 2.43 -0.13
N VAL A 47 -5.89 3.39 -0.74
CA VAL A 47 -4.91 3.17 -1.81
C VAL A 47 -3.58 3.67 -1.30
N ARG A 48 -2.66 2.75 -1.03
CA ARG A 48 -1.28 3.02 -0.63
C ARG A 48 -0.41 3.03 -1.87
N LEU A 49 0.20 4.18 -2.11
CA LEU A 49 1.10 4.45 -3.22
C LEU A 49 2.52 4.61 -2.67
N ALA A 50 3.40 3.66 -2.98
CA ALA A 50 4.80 3.77 -2.60
C ALA A 50 5.55 4.71 -3.54
N VAL A 51 6.23 5.69 -2.96
CA VAL A 51 6.98 6.76 -3.63
C VAL A 51 8.31 7.00 -2.92
N ASP A 52 9.13 7.87 -3.48
CA ASP A 52 10.28 8.49 -2.82
C ASP A 52 10.19 10.02 -2.92
N ASN A 53 11.25 10.70 -2.50
CA ASN A 53 11.30 12.16 -2.44
C ASN A 53 11.54 12.85 -3.79
N TRP A 54 11.46 12.14 -4.92
CA TRP A 54 11.58 12.77 -6.24
C TRP A 54 10.39 13.68 -6.57
N ILE A 55 10.71 14.91 -6.99
CA ILE A 55 9.72 15.98 -7.18
C ILE A 55 8.69 15.67 -8.27
N GLY A 56 9.06 14.89 -9.30
CA GLY A 56 8.16 14.54 -10.39
C GLY A 56 6.96 13.67 -9.98
N TYR A 57 6.97 13.11 -8.75
CA TYR A 57 5.81 12.42 -8.18
C TYR A 57 4.79 13.37 -7.54
N PHE A 58 5.07 14.67 -7.46
CA PHE A 58 4.18 15.66 -6.84
C PHE A 58 2.72 15.57 -7.34
N PRO A 59 2.41 15.43 -8.64
CA PRO A 59 1.03 15.33 -9.10
C PRO A 59 0.25 14.14 -8.53
N LEU A 60 0.94 13.06 -8.12
CA LEU A 60 0.31 11.89 -7.52
C LEU A 60 0.04 12.09 -6.02
N CYS A 61 0.81 12.93 -5.35
CA CYS A 61 0.75 13.11 -3.90
C CYS A 61 0.26 14.50 -3.46
N SER A 62 -0.22 15.31 -4.41
CA SER A 62 -0.75 16.65 -4.17
C SER A 62 -2.04 16.62 -3.34
N ALA A 63 -2.39 17.76 -2.75
CA ALA A 63 -3.65 17.90 -2.02
C ALA A 63 -4.85 17.68 -2.96
N GLU A 64 -4.76 18.21 -4.18
CA GLU A 64 -5.79 18.08 -5.21
C GLU A 64 -6.03 16.61 -5.58
N MET A 65 -4.96 15.82 -5.78
CA MET A 65 -5.10 14.39 -6.07
C MET A 65 -5.75 13.63 -4.91
N LYS A 66 -5.35 13.92 -3.68
CA LYS A 66 -5.96 13.31 -2.49
C LYS A 66 -7.44 13.66 -2.37
N GLU A 67 -7.82 14.90 -2.65
CA GLU A 67 -9.22 15.32 -2.68
C GLU A 67 -10.02 14.64 -3.80
N GLU A 68 -9.46 14.52 -5.01
CA GLU A 68 -10.13 13.82 -6.12
C GLU A 68 -10.34 12.34 -5.79
N MET A 69 -9.33 11.68 -5.22
CA MET A 69 -9.44 10.30 -4.76
C MET A 69 -10.50 10.18 -3.66
N HIS A 70 -10.52 11.11 -2.71
CA HIS A 70 -11.53 11.15 -1.65
C HIS A 70 -12.94 11.34 -2.23
N ARG A 71 -13.13 12.23 -3.21
CA ARG A 71 -14.40 12.38 -3.96
C ARG A 71 -14.80 11.09 -4.68
N ALA A 72 -13.83 10.34 -5.19
CA ALA A 72 -14.05 9.02 -5.80
C ALA A 72 -14.34 7.91 -4.77
N GLY A 73 -14.22 8.20 -3.48
CA GLY A 73 -14.43 7.29 -2.35
C GLY A 73 -13.18 6.55 -1.90
N TYR A 74 -11.98 6.97 -2.28
CA TYR A 74 -10.72 6.32 -1.90
C TYR A 74 -9.86 7.23 -1.02
N LEU A 75 -9.24 6.66 0.01
CA LEU A 75 -8.21 7.35 0.79
C LEU A 75 -6.84 7.07 0.17
N LEU A 76 -6.24 8.09 -0.45
CA LEU A 76 -4.90 7.98 -1.00
C LEU A 76 -3.84 8.28 0.07
N GLU A 77 -2.98 7.30 0.32
CA GLU A 77 -1.81 7.42 1.19
C GLU A 77 -0.54 7.30 0.33
N CYS A 78 0.25 8.37 0.27
CA CYS A 78 1.59 8.31 -0.31
C CYS A 78 2.60 7.94 0.77
N VAL A 79 3.30 6.82 0.58
CA VAL A 79 4.30 6.31 1.51
C VAL A 79 5.68 6.57 0.92
N ASP A 80 6.44 7.48 1.54
CA ASP A 80 7.85 7.70 1.21
C ASP A 80 8.69 6.60 1.86
N ASP A 81 9.12 5.64 1.04
CA ASP A 81 9.98 4.53 1.48
C ASP A 81 11.48 4.82 1.34
N LYS A 82 11.84 6.06 0.98
CA LYS A 82 13.23 6.52 0.82
C LYS A 82 13.99 5.82 -0.32
N ALA A 83 13.28 5.49 -1.40
CA ALA A 83 13.83 4.83 -2.57
C ALA A 83 14.37 3.41 -2.29
N ASP A 84 13.75 2.70 -1.35
CA ASP A 84 13.99 1.27 -1.14
C ASP A 84 13.25 0.45 -2.20
N TYR A 85 13.80 0.40 -3.41
CA TYR A 85 13.16 -0.30 -4.53
C TYR A 85 12.97 -1.80 -4.30
N GLN A 86 13.86 -2.46 -3.55
CA GLN A 86 13.72 -3.88 -3.25
C GLN A 86 12.55 -4.10 -2.27
N GLY A 87 12.53 -3.35 -1.17
CA GLY A 87 11.42 -3.36 -0.23
C GLY A 87 10.10 -3.00 -0.89
N ARG A 88 10.11 -1.97 -1.75
CA ARG A 88 8.96 -1.50 -2.53
C ARG A 88 8.35 -2.61 -3.40
N MET A 89 9.18 -3.34 -4.15
CA MET A 89 8.69 -4.43 -5.01
C MET A 89 8.22 -5.64 -4.20
N ASN A 90 8.87 -5.93 -3.08
CA ASN A 90 8.43 -6.98 -2.18
C ASN A 90 7.07 -6.67 -1.55
N ALA A 91 6.87 -5.43 -1.09
CA ALA A 91 5.62 -4.95 -0.54
C ALA A 91 4.50 -4.90 -1.60
N LEU A 92 4.81 -4.50 -2.84
CA LEU A 92 3.88 -4.57 -3.96
C LEU A 92 3.45 -6.03 -4.25
N ALA A 93 4.41 -6.95 -4.31
CA ALA A 93 4.14 -8.39 -4.51
C ALA A 93 3.31 -9.00 -3.37
N GLY A 94 3.51 -8.51 -2.14
CA GLY A 94 2.75 -8.90 -0.95
C GLY A 94 1.36 -8.28 -0.82
N GLY A 95 0.99 -7.32 -1.67
CA GLY A 95 -0.25 -6.55 -1.54
C GLY A 95 -0.24 -5.55 -0.38
N GLU A 96 0.94 -5.21 0.14
CA GLU A 96 1.11 -4.12 1.10
C GLU A 96 1.03 -2.74 0.44
N TYR A 97 1.23 -2.65 -0.87
CA TYR A 97 0.95 -1.46 -1.66
C TYR A 97 0.05 -1.83 -2.83
N GLU A 98 -0.92 -0.97 -3.12
CA GLU A 98 -1.78 -1.13 -4.30
C GLU A 98 -1.06 -0.60 -5.56
N PHE A 99 -0.18 0.39 -5.39
CA PHE A 99 0.64 0.95 -6.45
C PHE A 99 2.04 1.28 -5.95
N ALA A 100 3.01 1.22 -6.86
CA ALA A 100 4.37 1.68 -6.62
C ALA A 100 4.81 2.54 -7.80
N VAL A 101 5.48 3.65 -7.51
CA VAL A 101 6.10 4.48 -8.53
C VAL A 101 7.59 4.16 -8.56
N ALA A 102 8.13 3.92 -9.74
CA ALA A 102 9.56 3.72 -9.95
C ALA A 102 9.90 4.06 -11.41
N THR A 103 11.16 4.34 -11.69
CA THR A 103 11.64 4.36 -13.07
C THR A 103 11.53 2.97 -13.69
N VAL A 104 11.38 2.90 -15.02
CA VAL A 104 11.19 1.63 -15.73
C VAL A 104 12.37 0.67 -15.51
N ASP A 105 13.60 1.18 -15.52
CA ASP A 105 14.80 0.40 -15.24
C ASP A 105 14.82 -0.14 -13.80
N SER A 106 14.45 0.68 -12.81
CA SER A 106 14.36 0.23 -11.41
C SER A 106 13.31 -0.86 -11.24
N TYR A 107 12.17 -0.74 -11.93
CA TYR A 107 11.16 -1.78 -11.95
C TYR A 107 11.66 -3.08 -12.60
N LEU A 108 12.33 -2.99 -13.76
CA LEU A 108 12.86 -4.16 -14.45
C LEU A 108 13.92 -4.90 -13.63
N LEU A 109 14.77 -4.16 -12.92
CA LEU A 109 15.83 -4.72 -12.06
C LEU A 109 15.28 -5.35 -10.79
N ASN A 110 14.40 -4.66 -10.06
CA ASN A 110 13.92 -5.09 -8.75
C ASN A 110 12.65 -5.95 -8.82
N GLY A 111 11.84 -5.82 -9.86
CA GLY A 111 10.61 -6.60 -10.06
C GLY A 111 10.87 -8.02 -10.53
N LYS A 112 12.02 -8.29 -11.16
CA LYS A 112 12.35 -9.62 -11.72
C LYS A 112 12.29 -10.75 -10.69
N ILE A 113 12.75 -10.51 -9.46
CA ILE A 113 12.75 -11.53 -8.40
C ILE A 113 11.33 -11.85 -7.89
N HIS A 114 10.35 -11.01 -8.22
CA HIS A 114 8.94 -11.13 -7.85
C HIS A 114 8.03 -11.38 -9.07
N ASP A 115 8.61 -11.84 -10.19
CA ASP A 115 7.90 -12.08 -11.46
C ASP A 115 7.09 -10.88 -11.96
N TYR A 116 7.65 -9.68 -11.82
CA TYR A 116 7.03 -8.41 -12.23
C TYR A 116 5.64 -8.23 -11.60
N PRO A 117 5.58 -7.92 -10.27
CA PRO A 117 4.36 -8.00 -9.47
C PRO A 117 3.28 -6.96 -9.82
N GLY A 118 3.49 -6.11 -10.83
CA GLY A 118 2.51 -5.16 -11.32
C GLY A 118 2.63 -4.87 -12.82
N ALA A 119 1.54 -4.34 -13.39
CA ALA A 119 1.58 -3.77 -14.74
C ALA A 119 1.96 -2.29 -14.65
N ILE A 120 2.78 -1.82 -15.61
CA ILE A 120 3.01 -0.38 -15.77
C ILE A 120 1.73 0.22 -16.38
N VAL A 121 0.99 1.00 -15.59
CA VAL A 121 -0.31 1.58 -16.00
C VAL A 121 -0.22 3.07 -16.38
N ALA A 122 0.86 3.74 -16.00
CA ALA A 122 1.12 5.13 -16.30
C ALA A 122 2.64 5.37 -16.35
N VAL A 123 3.06 6.37 -17.13
CA VAL A 123 4.44 6.85 -17.19
C VAL A 123 4.42 8.35 -16.92
N LEU A 124 5.23 8.79 -15.96
CA LEU A 124 5.49 10.20 -15.70
C LEU A 124 6.82 10.55 -16.34
N ASP A 125 6.80 11.56 -17.20
CA ASP A 125 8.00 12.07 -17.86
C ASP A 125 8.07 13.59 -17.66
N GLU A 126 9.11 14.05 -16.96
CA GLU A 126 9.47 15.47 -16.84
C GLU A 126 10.49 15.87 -17.92
N SER A 127 10.37 15.36 -19.15
CA SER A 127 11.24 15.80 -20.23
C SER A 127 10.84 17.18 -20.76
N LYS A 128 11.67 18.18 -20.45
CA LYS A 128 11.89 19.34 -21.34
C LYS A 128 13.17 19.16 -22.18
N GLY A 129 13.38 17.96 -22.74
CA GLY A 129 14.44 17.70 -23.73
C GLY A 129 15.86 17.52 -23.18
N GLY A 130 16.01 16.96 -21.97
CA GLY A 130 17.29 16.85 -21.25
C GLY A 130 18.10 15.57 -21.46
N ASP A 131 17.57 14.57 -22.14
CA ASP A 131 18.25 13.27 -22.28
C ASP A 131 19.22 13.28 -23.46
N ALA A 132 20.35 13.97 -23.29
CA ALA A 132 21.42 14.00 -24.28
C ALA A 132 22.57 13.08 -23.87
N ILE A 133 22.88 12.10 -24.72
CA ILE A 133 24.16 11.39 -24.67
C ILE A 133 25.21 12.31 -25.28
N VAL A 134 26.12 12.81 -24.44
CA VAL A 134 27.22 13.69 -24.87
C VAL A 134 28.52 12.90 -25.00
N ALA A 135 29.22 13.09 -26.11
CA ALA A 135 30.56 12.56 -26.34
C ALA A 135 31.54 13.69 -26.63
N ARG A 136 32.84 13.46 -26.36
CA ARG A 136 33.87 14.44 -26.73
C ARG A 136 33.88 14.63 -28.24
N ARG A 137 33.88 15.89 -28.70
CA ARG A 137 33.76 16.28 -30.11
C ARG A 137 34.81 15.63 -31.02
N ASP A 138 35.99 15.34 -30.50
CA ASP A 138 37.12 14.71 -31.20
C ASP A 138 37.08 13.17 -31.20
N ARG A 139 36.16 12.55 -30.44
CA ARG A 139 36.12 11.10 -30.26
C ARG A 139 35.01 10.40 -31.01
N VAL A 140 33.84 11.03 -31.12
CA VAL A 140 32.66 10.41 -31.70
C VAL A 140 31.90 11.47 -32.50
N ALA A 141 31.81 11.28 -33.82
CA ALA A 141 31.17 12.24 -34.71
C ALA A 141 29.64 12.12 -34.68
N ASN A 142 29.11 10.93 -34.42
CA ASN A 142 27.68 10.61 -34.35
C ASN A 142 27.47 9.27 -33.62
N LEU A 143 26.22 8.91 -33.36
CA LEU A 143 25.86 7.72 -32.59
C LEU A 143 26.35 6.40 -33.24
N ASP A 144 26.36 6.33 -34.57
CA ASP A 144 26.83 5.15 -35.32
C ASP A 144 28.34 4.89 -35.16
N ALA A 145 29.09 5.90 -34.73
CA ALA A 145 30.53 5.80 -34.49
C ALA A 145 30.86 5.23 -33.08
N VAL A 146 29.87 4.99 -32.23
CA VAL A 146 30.04 4.30 -30.94
C VAL A 146 30.00 2.80 -31.21
N ARG A 147 31.19 2.19 -31.31
CA ARG A 147 31.37 0.73 -31.35
C ARG A 147 31.96 0.21 -30.05
#